data_AF-A0A0Q9LIV5-F1
#
_entry.id   AF-A0A0Q9LIV5-F1
#
_cell.length_a   1.000
_cell.length_b   1.000
_cell.length_c   1.000
_cell.angle_alpha   90.00
_cell.angle_beta   90.00
_cell.angle_gamma   90.00
#
_symmetry.space_group_name_H-M   'P 1'
#
loop_
_entity.id
_entity.type
_entity.pdbx_description
1 polymer ?
#
loop_
_entity_poly.entity_id
_entity_poly.type
_entity_poly.pdbx_seq_one_letter_code
_entity_poly.pdbx_strand_id
1 'polypeptide(L)'
;MFKQLAFVRGQTLKLMDGITEETADRIPDGFRNTIRWQLGHIYVVLERFAFQYMGLLLRLPEGFKEQFEYGTTPLNRPNSIAVPTLPELESLLKNQQERIRDVLGLRLQEKIVPPYTTSAGMTLETPEQFLSFNLYHEGMHISVIKLYKILLRDS
;
A
#
# COMPACT_ATOMS: atom_id res chain seq x y z
N MET A 1 -4.18 14.27 -10.99
CA MET A 1 -3.78 12.95 -10.48
C MET A 1 -2.87 13.04 -9.24
N PHE A 2 -1.64 13.57 -9.32
CA PHE A 2 -0.71 13.56 -8.17
C PHE A 2 -1.22 14.30 -6.92
N LYS A 3 -1.99 15.37 -7.09
CA LYS A 3 -2.66 16.06 -5.96
C LYS A 3 -3.61 15.13 -5.19
N GLN A 4 -4.40 14.33 -5.90
CA GLN A 4 -5.30 13.35 -5.31
C GLN A 4 -4.52 12.24 -4.59
N LEU A 5 -3.45 11.74 -5.21
CA LEU A 5 -2.56 10.74 -4.60
C LEU A 5 -1.95 11.26 -3.28
N ALA A 6 -1.42 12.49 -3.31
CA ALA A 6 -0.89 13.17 -2.12
C ALA A 6 -1.95 13.34 -1.02
N PHE A 7 -3.17 13.76 -1.39
CA PHE A 7 -4.26 13.92 -0.44
C PHE A 7 -4.65 12.61 0.26
N VAL A 8 -4.83 11.52 -0.52
CA VAL A 8 -5.21 10.20 0.00
C VAL A 8 -4.12 9.63 0.91
N ARG A 9 -2.85 9.66 0.48
CA ARG A 9 -1.73 9.24 1.33
C ARG A 9 -1.62 10.06 2.59
N GLY A 10 -1.87 11.36 2.53
CA GLY A 10 -1.96 12.21 3.70
C GLY A 10 -3.01 11.75 4.71
N GLN A 11 -4.13 11.17 4.25
CA GLN A 11 -5.12 10.56 5.15
C GLN A 11 -4.57 9.27 5.78
N THR A 12 -3.90 8.41 4.99
CA THR A 12 -3.24 7.19 5.49
C THR A 12 -2.22 7.52 6.57
N LEU A 13 -1.35 8.50 6.33
CA LEU A 13 -0.31 8.92 7.27
C LEU A 13 -0.91 9.50 8.56
N LYS A 14 -1.94 10.36 8.47
CA LYS A 14 -2.66 10.86 9.64
C LYS A 14 -3.31 9.75 10.47
N LEU A 15 -3.70 8.63 9.85
CA LEU A 15 -4.23 7.51 10.60
C LEU A 15 -3.16 6.78 11.41
N MET A 16 -1.87 6.90 11.06
CA MET A 16 -0.78 6.35 11.85
C MET A 16 -0.61 7.08 13.19
N ASP A 17 -1.10 8.31 13.31
CA ASP A 17 -1.03 9.09 14.55
C ASP A 17 -1.71 8.33 15.72
N GLY A 18 -0.95 8.20 16.81
CA GLY A 18 -1.39 7.53 18.04
C GLY A 18 -1.45 6.00 17.94
N ILE A 19 -0.93 5.39 16.87
CA ILE A 19 -0.78 3.93 16.78
C ILE A 19 0.56 3.55 17.39
N THR A 20 0.56 2.66 18.38
CA THR A 20 1.78 2.04 18.93
C THR A 20 2.22 0.86 18.07
N GLU A 21 3.50 0.50 18.13
CA GLU A 21 4.02 -0.71 17.45
C GLU A 21 3.21 -1.96 17.86
N GLU A 22 2.90 -2.08 19.16
CA GLU A 22 2.05 -3.16 19.69
C GLU A 22 0.68 -3.17 19.01
N THR A 23 -0.03 -2.04 18.97
CA THR A 23 -1.35 -1.94 18.33
C THR A 23 -1.25 -2.28 16.84
N ALA A 24 -0.15 -1.89 16.18
CA ALA A 24 0.06 -2.15 14.77
C ALA A 24 0.22 -3.64 14.42
N ASP A 25 0.62 -4.46 15.40
CA ASP A 25 0.84 -5.90 15.25
C ASP A 25 -0.30 -6.77 15.79
N ARG A 26 -1.30 -6.18 16.44
CA ARG A 26 -2.50 -6.89 16.89
C ARG A 26 -3.44 -7.21 15.72
N ILE A 27 -3.98 -8.42 15.73
CA ILE A 27 -5.04 -8.88 14.81
C ILE A 27 -6.36 -8.73 15.55
N PRO A 28 -7.32 -7.91 15.09
CA PRO A 28 -8.64 -7.85 15.69
C PRO A 28 -9.40 -9.17 15.51
N ASP A 29 -10.27 -9.50 16.46
CA ASP A 29 -11.06 -10.74 16.44
C ASP A 29 -11.89 -10.86 15.15
N GLY A 30 -11.87 -12.05 14.56
CA GLY A 30 -12.53 -12.34 13.28
C GLY A 30 -11.76 -11.88 12.04
N PHE A 31 -10.58 -11.27 12.20
CA PHE A 31 -9.70 -10.88 11.09
C PHE A 31 -8.42 -11.71 11.03
N ARG A 32 -7.63 -11.49 9.98
CA ARG A 32 -6.41 -12.27 9.70
C ARG A 32 -5.21 -11.41 9.30
N ASN A 33 -5.30 -10.10 9.47
CA ASN A 33 -4.20 -9.18 9.20
C ASN A 33 -4.22 -8.04 10.23
N THR A 34 -3.19 -7.21 10.21
CA THR A 34 -2.94 -6.17 11.22
C THR A 34 -2.90 -4.80 10.56
N ILE A 35 -2.89 -3.72 11.35
CA ILE A 35 -2.71 -2.37 10.80
C ILE A 35 -1.36 -2.26 10.07
N ARG A 36 -0.28 -2.85 10.59
CA ARG A 36 1.02 -2.88 9.92
C ARG A 36 0.92 -3.55 8.55
N TRP A 37 0.20 -4.66 8.46
CA TRP A 37 -0.04 -5.33 7.18
C TRP A 37 -0.77 -4.41 6.21
N GLN A 38 -1.79 -3.68 6.65
CA GLN A 38 -2.52 -2.72 5.79
C GLN A 38 -1.58 -1.64 5.23
N LEU A 39 -0.72 -1.06 6.08
CA LEU A 39 0.25 -0.02 5.67
C LEU A 39 1.29 -0.55 4.69
N GLY A 40 1.88 -1.72 4.97
CA GLY A 40 2.82 -2.37 4.07
C GLY A 40 2.17 -2.76 2.73
N HIS A 41 0.92 -3.23 2.77
CA HIS A 41 0.18 -3.63 1.57
C HIS A 41 -0.10 -2.44 0.65
N ILE A 42 -0.51 -1.29 1.22
CA ILE A 42 -0.66 -0.03 0.47
C ILE A 42 0.64 0.32 -0.27
N TYR A 43 1.79 0.21 0.41
CA TYR A 43 3.09 0.50 -0.20
C TYR A 43 3.40 -0.46 -1.36
N VAL A 44 3.25 -1.78 -1.15
CA VAL A 44 3.55 -2.81 -2.16
C VAL A 44 2.67 -2.65 -3.40
N VAL A 45 1.35 -2.46 -3.22
CA VAL A 45 0.44 -2.34 -4.35
C VAL A 45 0.72 -1.08 -5.17
N LEU A 46 0.99 0.06 -4.53
CA LEU A 46 1.32 1.27 -5.26
C LEU A 46 2.69 1.17 -5.97
N GLU A 47 3.68 0.48 -5.41
CA GLU A 47 4.93 0.18 -6.13
C GLU A 47 4.65 -0.58 -7.43
N ARG A 48 3.83 -1.63 -7.35
CA ARG A 48 3.50 -2.45 -8.51
C ARG A 48 2.75 -1.65 -9.58
N PHE A 49 1.74 -0.89 -9.17
CA PHE A 49 0.93 -0.07 -10.07
C PHE A 49 1.73 1.05 -10.74
N ALA A 50 2.66 1.68 -10.02
CA ALA A 50 3.46 2.76 -10.58
C ALA A 50 4.62 2.26 -11.45
N PHE A 51 5.23 1.12 -11.11
CA PHE A 51 6.52 0.74 -11.70
C PHE A 51 6.51 -0.61 -12.42
N GLN A 52 5.90 -1.66 -11.86
CA GLN A 52 6.00 -3.03 -12.40
C GLN A 52 5.46 -3.13 -13.83
N TYR A 53 4.26 -2.61 -14.07
CA TYR A 53 3.59 -2.69 -15.36
C TYR A 53 4.22 -1.80 -16.43
N MET A 54 5.09 -0.88 -16.01
CA MET A 54 5.91 -0.03 -16.88
C MET A 54 7.30 -0.62 -17.15
N GLY A 55 7.59 -1.84 -16.65
CA GLY A 55 8.92 -2.45 -16.73
C GLY A 55 9.97 -1.71 -15.90
N LEU A 56 9.56 -0.91 -14.92
CA LEU A 56 10.46 -0.11 -14.08
C LEU A 56 10.82 -0.86 -12.79
N LEU A 57 12.01 -0.57 -12.27
CA LEU A 57 12.52 -1.19 -11.04
C LEU A 57 11.66 -0.81 -9.83
N LEU A 58 11.21 -1.84 -9.11
CA LEU A 58 10.51 -1.68 -7.84
C LEU A 58 11.52 -1.32 -6.72
N ARG A 59 11.13 -0.46 -5.78
CA ARG A 59 11.90 -0.27 -4.55
C ARG A 59 11.17 -0.90 -3.37
N LEU A 60 11.14 -2.23 -3.38
CA LEU A 60 10.65 -3.01 -2.25
C LEU A 60 11.84 -3.38 -1.36
N PRO A 61 11.82 -3.03 -0.06
CA PRO A 61 12.77 -3.60 0.89
C PRO A 61 12.64 -5.13 0.94
N GLU A 62 13.71 -5.78 1.37
CA GLU A 62 13.75 -7.25 1.47
C GLU A 62 12.60 -7.78 2.33
N GLY A 63 11.95 -8.85 1.89
CA GLY A 63 10.83 -9.48 2.60
C GLY A 63 9.48 -8.77 2.47
N PHE A 64 9.38 -7.60 1.81
CA PHE A 64 8.10 -6.88 1.73
C PHE A 64 7.05 -7.61 0.91
N LYS A 65 7.47 -8.32 -0.14
CA LYS A 65 6.52 -9.07 -0.98
C LYS A 65 5.92 -10.24 -0.21
N GLU A 66 6.75 -10.97 0.52
CA GLU A 66 6.38 -12.11 1.36
C GLU A 66 5.47 -11.68 2.51
N GLN A 67 5.63 -10.46 3.01
CA GLN A 67 4.86 -9.92 4.13
C GLN A 67 3.54 -9.26 3.72
N PHE A 68 3.50 -8.59 2.58
CA PHE A 68 2.44 -7.62 2.28
C PHE A 68 1.81 -7.75 0.88
N GLU A 69 2.22 -8.71 0.05
CA GLU A 69 1.56 -8.95 -1.24
C GLU A 69 0.12 -9.46 -1.05
N TYR A 70 -0.71 -9.31 -2.07
CA TYR A 70 -2.06 -9.87 -2.08
C TYR A 70 -2.05 -11.37 -1.69
N GLY A 71 -2.89 -11.73 -0.72
CA GLY A 71 -3.03 -13.10 -0.21
C GLY A 71 -2.14 -13.44 1.00
N THR A 72 -1.14 -12.60 1.32
CA THR A 72 -0.29 -12.79 2.51
C THR A 72 -1.04 -12.48 3.81
N THR A 73 -0.47 -12.93 4.93
CA THR A 73 -0.98 -12.68 6.28
C THR A 73 0.16 -12.74 7.30
N PRO A 74 0.15 -11.89 8.35
CA PRO A 74 1.12 -12.00 9.44
C PRO A 74 1.03 -13.31 10.22
N LEU A 75 -0.07 -14.07 10.12
CA LEU A 75 -0.26 -15.36 10.81
C LEU A 75 0.73 -16.43 10.34
N ASN A 76 1.13 -16.41 9.06
CA ASN A 76 2.00 -17.41 8.46
C ASN A 76 3.33 -16.81 7.96
N ARG A 77 3.69 -15.62 8.45
CA ARG A 77 4.94 -14.95 8.06
C ARG A 77 6.14 -15.77 8.58
N PRO A 78 7.18 -16.04 7.76
CA PRO A 78 8.41 -16.64 8.25
C PRO A 78 9.08 -15.79 9.32
N ASN A 79 9.50 -16.41 10.44
CA ASN A 79 10.18 -15.70 11.54
C ASN A 79 11.54 -15.11 11.16
N SER A 80 12.14 -15.58 10.05
CA SER A 80 13.40 -15.06 9.53
C SER A 80 13.28 -13.69 8.86
N ILE A 81 12.07 -13.23 8.57
CA ILE A 81 11.85 -11.95 7.88
C ILE A 81 11.67 -10.83 8.90
N ALA A 82 12.51 -9.80 8.79
CA ALA A 82 12.40 -8.61 9.61
C ALA A 82 11.11 -7.84 9.29
N VAL A 83 10.38 -7.49 10.35
CA VAL A 83 9.14 -6.71 10.27
C VAL A 83 9.52 -5.22 10.31
N PRO A 84 9.10 -4.40 9.34
CA PRO A 84 9.40 -2.98 9.35
C PRO A 84 8.67 -2.29 10.49
N THR A 85 9.34 -1.37 11.17
CA THR A 85 8.76 -0.49 12.20
C THR A 85 7.77 0.52 11.60
N LEU A 86 6.92 1.13 12.43
CA LEU A 86 6.00 2.17 11.96
C LEU A 86 6.73 3.38 11.38
N PRO A 87 7.82 3.91 11.98
CA PRO A 87 8.60 5.01 11.38
C PRO A 87 9.21 4.65 10.02
N GLU A 88 9.67 3.41 9.84
CA GLU A 88 10.19 2.94 8.54
C GLU A 88 9.07 2.92 7.48
N LEU A 89 7.91 2.36 7.82
CA LEU A 89 6.74 2.36 6.93
C LEU A 89 6.27 3.78 6.61
N GLU A 90 6.24 4.67 7.60
CA GLU A 90 5.85 6.07 7.41
C GLU A 90 6.79 6.77 6.43
N SER A 91 8.11 6.59 6.60
CA SER A 91 9.14 7.13 5.72
C SER A 91 8.98 6.59 4.29
N LEU A 92 8.83 5.27 4.13
CA LEU A 92 8.62 4.65 2.81
C LEU A 92 7.36 5.19 2.13
N LEU A 93 6.24 5.26 2.86
CA LEU A 93 4.97 5.76 2.37
C LEU A 93 5.03 7.24 1.95
N LYS A 94 5.75 8.10 2.69
CA LYS A 94 5.97 9.50 2.32
C LYS A 94 6.81 9.62 1.05
N ASN A 95 7.97 8.98 1.03
CA ASN A 95 8.95 9.11 -0.05
C ASN A 95 8.48 8.48 -1.37
N GLN A 96 7.59 7.49 -1.31
CA GLN A 96 7.03 6.84 -2.50
C GLN A 96 6.36 7.84 -3.44
N GLN A 97 5.64 8.84 -2.91
CA GLN A 97 4.83 9.75 -3.73
C GLN A 97 5.67 10.65 -4.63
N GLU A 98 6.75 11.21 -4.07
CA GLU A 98 7.65 12.06 -4.81
C GLU A 98 8.33 11.28 -5.92
N ARG A 99 8.79 10.07 -5.60
CA ARG A 99 9.43 9.20 -6.58
C ARG A 99 8.50 8.82 -7.73
N ILE A 100 7.22 8.56 -7.46
CA ILE A 100 6.20 8.31 -8.48
C ILE A 100 6.00 9.54 -9.36
N ARG A 101 5.88 10.73 -8.77
CA ARG A 101 5.74 11.99 -9.51
C ARG A 101 6.95 12.23 -10.41
N ASP A 102 8.16 12.03 -9.90
CA ASP A 102 9.39 12.35 -10.63
C ASP A 102 9.60 11.40 -11.81
N VAL A 103 9.24 10.12 -11.66
CA VAL A 103 9.37 9.12 -12.74
C VAL A 103 8.21 9.17 -13.74
N LEU A 104 6.98 9.40 -13.28
CA LEU A 104 5.77 9.29 -14.11
C LEU A 104 5.17 10.62 -14.55
N GLY A 105 5.69 11.76 -14.06
CA GLY A 105 5.11 13.08 -14.27
C GLY A 105 4.76 13.42 -15.71
N LEU A 106 5.62 13.00 -16.65
CA LEU A 106 5.45 13.20 -18.09
C LEU A 106 5.04 11.92 -18.86
N ARG A 107 4.83 10.80 -18.14
CA ARG A 107 4.58 9.47 -18.73
C ARG A 107 3.20 8.91 -18.39
N LEU A 108 2.31 9.72 -17.81
CA LEU A 108 1.00 9.28 -17.32
C LEU A 108 0.11 8.64 -18.39
N GLN A 109 0.28 9.02 -19.67
CA GLN A 109 -0.51 8.51 -20.81
C GLN A 109 0.24 7.45 -21.63
N GLU A 110 1.44 7.03 -21.21
CA GLU A 110 2.19 5.99 -21.91
C GLU A 110 1.40 4.69 -21.90
N LYS A 111 1.26 4.06 -23.07
CA LYS A 111 0.52 2.81 -23.21
C LYS A 111 1.34 1.64 -22.67
N ILE A 112 0.75 0.92 -21.73
CA ILE A 112 1.27 -0.33 -21.18
C ILE A 112 0.80 -1.48 -22.08
N VAL A 113 1.76 -2.25 -22.59
CA VAL A 113 1.52 -3.38 -23.51
C VAL A 113 2.25 -4.63 -23.00
N PRO A 114 1.53 -5.74 -22.74
CA PRO A 114 0.08 -5.88 -22.80
C PRO A 114 -0.62 -5.10 -21.67
N PRO A 115 -1.88 -4.67 -21.88
CA PRO A 115 -2.65 -4.05 -20.81
C PRO A 115 -2.91 -5.07 -19.68
N TYR A 116 -3.18 -4.57 -18.48
CA TYR A 116 -3.48 -5.41 -17.32
C TYR A 116 -4.99 -5.41 -17.04
N THR A 117 -5.58 -6.59 -16.95
CA THR A 117 -6.97 -6.74 -16.48
C THR A 117 -6.97 -7.25 -15.05
N THR A 118 -7.58 -6.47 -14.15
CA THR A 118 -7.77 -6.83 -12.75
C THR A 118 -8.65 -8.08 -12.63
N SER A 119 -8.60 -8.77 -11.49
CA SER A 119 -9.47 -9.93 -11.22
C SER A 119 -10.97 -9.62 -11.28
N ALA A 120 -11.35 -8.35 -11.09
CA ALA A 120 -12.72 -7.86 -11.21
C ALA A 120 -13.12 -7.47 -12.65
N GLY A 121 -12.23 -7.62 -13.62
CA GLY A 121 -12.52 -7.39 -15.04
C GLY A 121 -12.22 -5.97 -15.56
N MET A 122 -11.69 -5.07 -14.73
CA MET A 122 -11.28 -3.73 -15.19
C MET A 122 -9.91 -3.79 -15.89
N THR A 123 -9.83 -3.31 -17.13
CA THR A 123 -8.58 -3.19 -17.90
C THR A 123 -7.91 -1.83 -17.68
N LEU A 124 -6.61 -1.86 -17.42
CA LEU A 124 -5.74 -0.72 -17.17
C LEU A 124 -4.61 -0.72 -18.21
N GLU A 125 -4.46 0.39 -18.92
CA GLU A 125 -3.58 0.53 -20.08
C GLU A 125 -2.58 1.69 -19.94
N THR A 126 -2.71 2.52 -18.91
CA THR A 126 -1.86 3.70 -18.72
C THR A 126 -1.54 3.90 -17.23
N PRO A 127 -0.38 4.47 -16.88
CA PRO A 127 -0.06 4.78 -15.49
C PRO A 127 -1.12 5.63 -14.79
N GLU A 128 -1.76 6.57 -15.49
CA GLU A 128 -2.85 7.34 -14.89
C GLU A 128 -4.01 6.45 -14.43
N GLN A 129 -4.41 5.46 -15.22
CA GLN A 129 -5.48 4.53 -14.85
C GLN A 129 -5.08 3.67 -13.65
N PHE A 130 -3.84 3.18 -13.60
CA PHE A 130 -3.31 2.45 -12.45
C PHE A 130 -3.29 3.31 -11.18
N LEU A 131 -2.77 4.55 -11.26
CA LEU A 131 -2.73 5.47 -10.13
C LEU A 131 -4.13 5.89 -9.68
N SER A 132 -5.07 6.06 -10.61
CA SER A 132 -6.47 6.35 -10.30
C SER A 132 -7.12 5.17 -9.57
N PHE A 133 -6.90 3.94 -10.05
CA PHE A 133 -7.39 2.74 -9.38
C PHE A 133 -6.79 2.57 -7.98
N ASN A 134 -5.52 2.96 -7.79
CA ASN A 134 -4.90 2.98 -6.46
C ASN A 134 -5.66 3.86 -5.46
N LEU A 135 -6.26 4.99 -5.89
CA LEU A 135 -7.01 5.86 -4.98
C LEU A 135 -8.20 5.12 -4.35
N TYR A 136 -8.90 4.31 -5.15
CA TYR A 136 -9.96 3.43 -4.66
C TYR A 136 -9.41 2.38 -3.72
N HIS A 137 -8.34 1.68 -4.12
CA HIS A 137 -7.70 0.64 -3.33
C HIS A 137 -7.22 1.16 -1.96
N GLU A 138 -6.43 2.23 -1.93
CA GLU A 138 -5.92 2.82 -0.68
C GLU A 138 -7.08 3.35 0.19
N GLY A 139 -8.15 3.88 -0.40
CA GLY A 139 -9.37 4.27 0.31
C GLY A 139 -10.07 3.11 1.05
N MET A 140 -10.08 1.90 0.47
CA MET A 140 -10.58 0.71 1.15
C MET A 140 -9.71 0.36 2.36
N HIS A 141 -8.38 0.39 2.22
CA HIS A 141 -7.46 0.09 3.31
C HIS A 141 -7.48 1.15 4.43
N ILE A 142 -7.67 2.43 4.10
CA ILE A 142 -7.94 3.49 5.07
C ILE A 142 -9.17 3.15 5.94
N SER A 143 -10.23 2.64 5.32
CA SER A 143 -11.46 2.26 6.04
C SER A 143 -11.22 1.08 6.97
N VAL A 144 -10.44 0.08 6.54
CA VAL A 144 -10.04 -1.06 7.38
C VAL A 144 -9.15 -0.63 8.55
N ILE A 145 -8.17 0.25 8.32
CA ILE A 145 -7.32 0.78 9.39
C ILE A 145 -8.16 1.51 10.44
N LYS A 146 -9.12 2.35 10.03
CA LYS A 146 -10.05 3.03 10.94
C LYS A 146 -10.86 2.03 11.78
N LEU A 147 -11.39 0.98 11.14
CA LEU A 147 -12.13 -0.08 11.84
C LEU A 147 -11.23 -0.77 12.87
N TYR A 148 -10.00 -1.12 12.51
CA TYR A 148 -9.07 -1.80 13.42
C TYR A 148 -8.70 -0.93 14.61
N LYS A 149 -8.49 0.38 14.40
CA LYS A 149 -8.28 1.33 15.49
C LYS A 149 -9.45 1.34 16.48
N ILE A 150 -10.69 1.14 16.03
CA ILE A 150 -11.86 1.07 16.93
C ILE A 150 -11.84 -0.25 17.69
N LEU A 151 -11.74 -1.37 16.99
CA LEU A 151 -11.80 -2.71 17.60
C LEU A 151 -10.66 -2.98 18.60
N LEU A 152 -9.48 -2.40 18.36
CA LEU A 152 -8.30 -2.58 19.21
C LEU A 152 -8.19 -1.58 20.37
N ARG A 153 -9.09 -0.58 20.46
CA ARG A 153 -9.13 0.36 21.59
C ARG A 153 -9.80 -0.23 22.82
N ASP A 154 -10.77 -1.10 22.61
CA ASP A 154 -11.63 -1.65 23.66
C ASP A 154 -11.17 -3.04 24.14
N SER A 155 -9.92 -3.43 23.82
CA SER A 155 -9.36 -4.76 24.10
C SER A 155 -7.95 -4.70 24.67
#